data_AF-X1MLJ1-F1
#
_entry.id   AF-X1MLJ1-F1
#
_cell.length_a   1.000
_cell.length_b   1.000
_cell.length_c   1.000
_cell.angle_alpha   90.00
_cell.angle_beta   90.00
_cell.angle_gamma   90.00
#
_symmetry.space_group_name_H-M   'P 1'
#
loop_
_entity.id
_entity.type
_entity.pdbx_description
1 polymer ?
#
loop_
_entity_poly.entity_id
_entity_poly.type
_entity_poly.pdbx_seq_one_letter_code
_entity_poly.pdbx_strand_id
1 'polypeptide(L)'
;AEMLHKNYPDIMFFDSAWKLLDPSIWYTKLLTECLNTFRYECEGVFTGECNRFTCESGGTVYKPIVDAGKYNPYKKMLSARASVSRSFKILKYIEKITKNKIYLLQTVLTIPKIFSELLFEDPDGKIRYKECINIFLKKYELFLRPEKHKREKLQLGVWDNLHEWGSNKPFNPHEHPHLLYPNVLYSYADQKFTRFQPFFSPDQNKKIKELWRESLIEGLDLHNTMTIYGDYKNLIIDGELNVNHKYAKEKHEQLHLLKYARRSWLCDVGKYFMNCNEDNDHVRFALYWNWIKQQFRKFEEHGCIENRTRVHGF
;
A
#
# COMPACT_ATOMS: atom_id res chain seq x y z
N ALA A 1 -4.35 6.92 19.39
CA ALA A 1 -4.73 8.28 19.79
C ALA A 1 -6.17 8.23 20.28
N GLU A 2 -7.23 8.53 19.50
CA GLU A 2 -8.62 8.59 19.99
C GLU A 2 -9.09 7.44 20.92
N MET A 3 -8.73 6.19 20.67
CA MET A 3 -9.08 5.07 21.58
C MET A 3 -8.30 5.03 22.91
N LEU A 4 -7.06 5.50 22.93
CA LEU A 4 -6.27 5.63 24.17
C LEU A 4 -6.71 6.85 24.98
N HIS A 5 -7.28 7.87 24.31
CA HIS A 5 -7.72 9.13 24.91
C HIS A 5 -8.92 8.98 25.86
N LYS A 6 -9.70 7.90 25.76
CA LYS A 6 -10.90 7.73 26.59
C LYS A 6 -10.62 7.20 28.00
N ASN A 7 -9.57 6.40 28.20
CA ASN A 7 -9.46 5.57 29.40
C ASN A 7 -8.19 5.79 30.24
N TYR A 8 -7.23 6.59 29.78
CA TYR A 8 -5.96 6.76 30.50
C TYR A 8 -5.42 8.21 30.44
N PRO A 9 -5.74 9.06 31.43
CA PRO A 9 -5.10 10.35 31.58
C PRO A 9 -3.61 10.21 31.94
N ASP A 10 -2.79 11.16 31.49
CA ASP A 10 -1.38 11.36 31.87
C ASP A 10 -0.39 10.29 31.41
N ILE A 11 -0.48 9.90 30.13
CA ILE A 11 0.43 8.92 29.51
C ILE A 11 1.38 9.56 28.49
N MET A 12 2.65 9.15 28.56
CA MET A 12 3.61 9.34 27.47
C MET A 12 3.40 8.28 26.40
N PHE A 13 2.96 8.70 25.21
CA PHE A 13 2.63 7.81 24.11
C PHE A 13 3.84 7.56 23.22
N PHE A 14 4.47 6.40 23.40
CA PHE A 14 5.39 5.84 22.43
C PHE A 14 4.61 4.95 21.44
N ASP A 15 4.69 5.29 20.16
CA ASP A 15 4.10 4.44 19.12
C ASP A 15 4.85 3.11 19.03
N SER A 16 4.17 2.02 18.63
CA SER A 16 4.83 0.72 18.43
C SER A 16 5.94 0.77 17.36
N ALA A 17 5.87 1.75 16.46
CA ALA A 17 6.90 2.04 15.48
C ALA A 17 8.17 2.67 16.07
N TRP A 18 8.19 3.07 17.35
CA TRP A 18 9.34 3.75 17.97
C TRP A 18 10.65 2.98 17.83
N LYS A 19 10.58 1.64 17.76
CA LYS A 19 11.75 0.80 17.50
C LYS A 19 12.45 1.13 16.17
N LEU A 20 11.71 1.67 15.19
CA LEU A 20 12.25 2.10 13.88
C LEU A 20 12.93 3.47 13.93
N LEU A 21 12.97 4.14 15.10
CA LEU A 21 13.63 5.43 15.23
C LEU A 21 15.15 5.27 15.05
N ASP A 22 15.70 4.18 15.58
CA ASP A 22 17.10 3.78 15.43
C ASP A 22 17.19 2.56 14.49
N PRO A 23 17.36 2.77 13.17
CA PRO A 23 17.43 1.68 12.22
C PRO A 23 18.74 0.88 12.37
N SER A 24 18.73 -0.39 11.97
CA SER A 24 19.93 -1.23 12.07
C SER A 24 21.09 -0.72 11.21
N ILE A 25 22.31 -1.14 11.57
CA ILE A 25 23.52 -0.80 10.80
C ILE A 25 23.43 -1.27 9.34
N TRP A 26 22.79 -2.41 9.09
CA TRP A 26 22.62 -2.97 7.73
C TRP A 26 21.66 -2.15 6.88
N TYR A 27 20.59 -1.61 7.48
CA TYR A 27 19.70 -0.67 6.79
C TYR A 27 20.46 0.57 6.34
N THR A 28 21.18 1.19 7.28
CA THR A 28 21.98 2.40 7.00
C THR A 28 23.04 2.13 5.95
N LYS A 29 23.77 1.02 6.08
CA LYS A 29 24.78 0.59 5.11
C LYS A 29 24.20 0.42 3.71
N LEU A 30 23.00 -0.14 3.59
CA LEU A 30 22.35 -0.37 2.30
C LEU A 30 22.06 0.96 1.61
N LEU A 31 21.45 1.90 2.33
CA LEU A 31 21.10 3.20 1.78
C LEU A 31 22.34 4.04 1.46
N THR A 32 23.40 3.94 2.26
CA THR A 32 24.68 4.61 1.96
C THR A 32 25.31 4.04 0.68
N GLU A 33 25.41 2.72 0.56
CA GLU A 33 26.07 2.07 -0.59
C GLU A 33 25.26 2.09 -1.90
N CYS A 34 23.92 2.14 -1.81
CA CYS A 34 23.05 2.12 -2.99
C CYS A 34 22.51 3.49 -3.37
N LEU A 35 22.09 4.31 -2.40
CA LEU A 35 21.47 5.62 -2.68
C LEU A 35 22.42 6.81 -2.46
N ASN A 36 23.71 6.55 -2.15
CA ASN A 36 24.72 7.57 -1.84
C ASN A 36 24.26 8.55 -0.74
N THR A 37 23.71 8.00 0.34
CA THR A 37 23.16 8.78 1.46
C THR A 37 24.14 8.82 2.62
N PHE A 38 23.98 9.79 3.52
CA PHE A 38 24.77 9.83 4.75
C PHE A 38 24.04 9.15 5.91
N ARG A 39 24.81 8.64 6.87
CA ARG A 39 24.29 7.98 8.08
C ARG A 39 23.27 8.83 8.83
N TYR A 40 23.55 10.13 9.03
CA TYR A 40 22.63 11.05 9.72
C TYR A 40 21.29 11.24 8.97
N GLU A 41 21.22 10.93 7.67
CA GLU A 41 19.96 10.98 6.90
C GLU A 41 19.06 9.75 7.14
N CYS A 42 19.59 8.71 7.76
CA CYS A 42 18.89 7.48 8.12
C CYS A 42 18.51 7.44 9.61
N GLU A 43 19.29 8.09 10.48
CA GLU A 43 19.10 8.08 11.93
C GLU A 43 17.96 8.98 12.40
N GLY A 44 17.53 8.76 13.64
CA GLY A 44 16.56 9.61 14.31
C GLY A 44 16.81 9.63 15.81
N VAL A 45 16.48 10.76 16.43
CA VAL A 45 16.69 11.01 17.85
C VAL A 45 15.43 11.60 18.47
N PHE A 46 15.20 11.24 19.73
CA PHE A 46 14.25 11.95 20.56
C PHE A 46 14.87 13.28 21.00
N THR A 47 14.15 14.37 20.79
CA THR A 47 14.64 15.73 21.09
C THR A 47 14.65 16.08 22.58
N GLY A 48 14.02 15.25 23.42
CA GLY A 48 13.75 15.59 24.83
C GLY A 48 12.41 16.30 25.04
N GLU A 49 11.76 16.77 23.97
CA GLU A 49 10.52 17.54 24.03
C GLU A 49 9.29 16.70 23.68
N CYS A 50 8.13 17.07 24.24
CA CYS A 50 6.86 16.42 23.93
C CYS A 50 5.79 17.43 23.47
N ASN A 51 5.03 17.06 22.45
CA ASN A 51 3.76 17.72 22.16
C ASN A 51 2.72 17.28 23.20
N ARG A 52 2.05 18.24 23.84
CA ARG A 52 0.98 18.00 24.80
C ARG A 52 -0.38 18.05 24.10
N PHE A 53 -1.21 17.03 24.33
CA PHE A 53 -2.58 16.96 23.84
C PHE A 53 -3.55 16.76 25.00
N THR A 54 -4.58 17.60 25.07
CA THR A 54 -5.67 17.41 26.04
C THR A 54 -6.74 16.50 25.43
N CYS A 55 -7.11 15.45 26.14
CA CYS A 55 -8.17 14.52 25.77
C CYS A 55 -9.54 15.12 26.11
N GLU A 56 -10.58 14.70 25.37
CA GLU A 56 -11.97 15.12 25.62
C GLU A 56 -12.46 14.73 27.03
N SER A 57 -11.91 13.66 27.61
CA SER A 57 -12.18 13.20 28.98
C SER A 57 -11.41 13.99 30.06
N GLY A 58 -10.63 15.01 29.69
CA GLY A 58 -9.84 15.84 30.61
C GLY A 58 -8.40 15.36 30.86
N GLY A 59 -8.01 14.17 30.40
CA GLY A 59 -6.64 13.66 30.52
C GLY A 59 -5.62 14.36 29.63
N THR A 60 -4.32 14.27 29.96
CA THR A 60 -3.24 14.75 29.08
C THR A 60 -2.49 13.58 28.42
N VAL A 61 -2.18 13.69 27.13
CA VAL A 61 -1.30 12.76 26.41
C VAL A 61 -0.08 13.52 25.92
N TYR A 62 1.10 12.96 26.19
CA TYR A 62 2.38 13.50 25.72
C TYR A 62 2.89 12.66 24.56
N LYS A 63 3.21 13.32 23.44
CA LYS A 63 3.78 12.67 22.27
C LYS A 63 5.22 13.17 22.06
N PRO A 64 6.23 12.29 22.10
CA PRO A 64 7.61 12.65 21.82
C PRO A 64 7.78 13.40 20.50
N ILE A 65 8.59 14.46 20.51
CA ILE A 65 9.09 15.13 19.32
C ILE A 65 10.38 14.44 18.91
N VAL A 66 10.39 13.91 17.68
CA VAL A 66 11.56 13.28 17.09
C VAL A 66 12.13 14.19 16.02
N ASP A 67 13.45 14.25 15.96
CA ASP A 67 14.16 14.68 14.77
C ASP A 67 14.71 13.43 14.08
N ALA A 68 14.53 13.36 12.76
CA ALA A 68 14.90 12.17 12.01
C ALA A 68 15.25 12.53 10.57
N GLY A 69 16.24 11.85 10.03
CA GLY A 69 16.68 12.01 8.66
C GLY A 69 15.61 11.64 7.63
N LYS A 70 15.78 12.10 6.38
CA LYS A 70 14.77 11.94 5.32
C LYS A 70 14.50 10.48 4.93
N TYR A 71 15.44 9.58 5.18
CA TYR A 71 15.32 8.14 4.93
C TYR A 71 15.04 7.33 6.19
N ASN A 72 14.83 7.95 7.35
CA ASN A 72 14.52 7.22 8.57
C ASN A 72 13.14 6.51 8.47
N PRO A 73 13.05 5.20 8.77
CA PRO A 73 11.81 4.44 8.62
C PRO A 73 10.70 4.90 9.57
N TYR A 74 11.03 5.34 10.79
CA TYR A 74 10.05 5.93 11.70
C TYR A 74 9.45 7.23 11.13
N LYS A 75 10.28 8.13 10.59
CA LYS A 75 9.81 9.35 9.92
C LYS A 75 8.86 9.04 8.76
N LYS A 76 9.15 8.02 7.96
CA LYS A 76 8.26 7.60 6.87
C LYS A 76 6.92 7.08 7.39
N MET A 77 6.92 6.29 8.47
CA MET A 77 5.67 5.91 9.13
C MET A 77 4.87 7.12 9.64
N LEU A 78 5.53 8.15 10.17
CA LEU A 78 4.86 9.38 10.57
C LEU A 78 4.27 10.13 9.37
N SER A 79 5.01 10.25 8.26
CA SER A 79 4.50 10.92 7.04
C SER A 79 3.28 10.21 6.45
N ALA A 80 3.20 8.88 6.54
CA ALA A 80 2.03 8.12 6.11
C ALA A 80 0.77 8.57 6.87
N ARG A 81 0.89 8.92 8.16
CA ARG A 81 -0.24 9.40 8.98
C ARG A 81 -0.83 10.71 8.46
N ALA A 82 0.02 11.65 8.02
CA ALA A 82 -0.44 12.92 7.45
C ALA A 82 -1.22 12.69 6.15
N SER A 83 -0.75 11.75 5.30
CA SER A 83 -1.46 11.34 4.10
C SER A 83 -2.80 10.67 4.40
N VAL A 84 -2.81 9.74 5.36
CA VAL A 84 -4.03 9.05 5.83
C VAL A 84 -5.07 10.04 6.33
N SER A 85 -4.66 11.09 7.06
CA SER A 85 -5.56 12.14 7.55
C SER A 85 -6.32 12.82 6.40
N ARG A 86 -5.67 13.08 5.25
CA ARG A 86 -6.34 13.66 4.07
C ARG A 86 -7.38 12.71 3.48
N SER A 87 -7.05 11.44 3.26
CA SER A 87 -8.02 10.44 2.80
C SER A 87 -9.21 10.31 3.76
N PHE A 88 -8.94 10.38 5.07
CA PHE A 88 -9.99 10.30 6.08
C PHE A 88 -10.93 11.51 6.08
N LYS A 89 -10.43 12.72 5.79
CA LYS A 89 -11.26 13.92 5.58
C LYS A 89 -12.20 13.73 4.39
N ILE A 90 -11.74 13.13 3.30
CA ILE A 90 -12.56 12.81 2.13
C ILE A 90 -13.69 11.83 2.52
N LEU A 91 -13.37 10.75 3.24
CA LEU A 91 -14.39 9.80 3.69
C LEU A 91 -15.45 10.49 4.57
N LYS A 92 -15.03 11.32 5.54
CA LYS A 92 -15.95 12.11 6.38
C LYS A 92 -16.84 13.06 5.56
N TYR A 93 -16.28 13.69 4.52
CA TYR A 93 -17.02 14.56 3.63
C TYR A 93 -18.12 13.80 2.85
N ILE A 94 -17.78 12.65 2.28
CA ILE A 94 -18.73 11.79 1.58
C ILE A 94 -19.83 11.32 2.54
N GLU A 95 -19.48 10.89 3.76
CA GLU A 95 -20.45 10.49 4.78
C GLU A 95 -21.42 11.63 5.15
N LYS A 96 -20.90 12.87 5.27
CA LYS A 96 -21.70 14.05 5.57
C LYS A 96 -22.71 14.34 4.46
N ILE A 97 -22.29 14.31 3.20
CA ILE A 97 -23.16 14.63 2.05
C ILE A 97 -24.17 13.51 1.81
N THR A 98 -23.73 12.25 1.87
CA THR A 98 -24.62 11.11 1.65
C THR A 98 -25.50 10.81 2.86
N LYS A 99 -25.27 11.43 4.02
CA LYS A 99 -25.91 11.15 5.32
C LYS A 99 -25.86 9.67 5.69
N ASN A 100 -24.77 8.99 5.31
CA ASN A 100 -24.63 7.55 5.44
C ASN A 100 -23.19 7.19 5.83
N LYS A 101 -23.02 6.16 6.66
CA LYS A 101 -21.68 5.57 6.88
C LYS A 101 -21.17 4.96 5.57
N ILE A 102 -19.89 5.19 5.27
CA ILE A 102 -19.21 4.66 4.08
C ILE A 102 -18.28 3.53 4.51
N TYR A 103 -18.30 2.43 3.76
CA TYR A 103 -17.32 1.35 3.90
C TYR A 103 -16.10 1.71 3.06
N LEU A 104 -14.91 1.50 3.64
CA LEU A 104 -13.67 1.49 2.87
C LEU A 104 -13.38 0.04 2.50
N LEU A 105 -13.33 -0.26 1.20
CA LEU A 105 -12.93 -1.55 0.70
C LEU A 105 -11.45 -1.56 0.35
N GLN A 106 -10.84 -2.73 0.47
CA GLN A 106 -9.53 -3.05 -0.07
C GLN A 106 -9.67 -4.29 -0.96
N THR A 107 -9.21 -4.19 -2.20
CA THR A 107 -8.98 -5.31 -3.10
C THR A 107 -7.48 -5.49 -3.29
N VAL A 108 -6.95 -6.68 -3.02
CA VAL A 108 -5.55 -7.04 -3.27
C VAL A 108 -5.51 -8.01 -4.43
N LEU A 109 -4.79 -7.64 -5.49
CA LEU A 109 -4.70 -8.43 -6.72
C LEU A 109 -3.31 -9.07 -6.81
N THR A 110 -3.14 -10.30 -6.33
CA THR A 110 -1.83 -10.97 -6.37
C THR A 110 -1.72 -11.80 -7.64
N ILE A 111 -0.57 -11.70 -8.32
CA ILE A 111 -0.24 -12.51 -9.51
C ILE A 111 0.69 -13.68 -9.13
N PRO A 112 0.81 -14.71 -9.98
CA PRO A 112 1.79 -15.77 -9.79
C PRO A 112 3.20 -15.20 -9.66
N LYS A 113 4.01 -15.82 -8.78
CA LYS A 113 5.35 -15.36 -8.44
C LYS A 113 6.26 -15.22 -9.67
N ILE A 114 6.17 -16.17 -10.61
CA ILE A 114 6.91 -16.14 -11.88
C ILE A 114 6.61 -14.86 -12.66
N PHE A 115 5.35 -14.43 -12.74
CA PHE A 115 5.00 -13.17 -13.41
C PHE A 115 5.57 -11.94 -12.68
N SER A 116 5.62 -11.95 -11.35
CA SER A 116 6.30 -10.87 -10.62
C SER A 116 7.79 -10.80 -10.95
N GLU A 117 8.44 -11.94 -11.17
CA GLU A 117 9.86 -12.00 -11.56
C GLU A 117 10.05 -11.55 -13.01
N LEU A 118 9.22 -12.02 -13.94
CA LEU A 118 9.27 -11.59 -15.35
C LEU A 118 9.04 -10.08 -15.50
N LEU A 119 8.04 -9.54 -14.79
CA LEU A 119 7.76 -8.10 -14.79
C LEU A 119 8.91 -7.27 -14.22
N PHE A 120 9.66 -7.83 -13.26
CA PHE A 120 10.81 -7.18 -12.66
C PHE A 120 12.06 -7.21 -13.56
N GLU A 121 12.17 -8.19 -14.44
CA GLU A 121 13.27 -8.28 -15.42
C GLU A 121 12.93 -7.59 -16.76
N ASP A 122 11.65 -7.27 -17.02
CA ASP A 122 11.21 -6.47 -18.17
C ASP A 122 11.38 -4.97 -17.91
N PRO A 123 12.20 -4.24 -18.69
CA PRO A 123 12.34 -2.78 -18.57
C PRO A 123 11.01 -2.02 -18.66
N ASP A 124 10.04 -2.54 -19.43
CA ASP A 124 8.70 -1.97 -19.57
C ASP A 124 7.66 -2.64 -18.65
N GLY A 125 8.05 -3.64 -17.86
CA GLY A 125 7.15 -4.48 -17.08
C GLY A 125 6.26 -3.67 -16.14
N LYS A 126 6.83 -2.68 -15.45
CA LYS A 126 6.08 -1.75 -14.59
C LYS A 126 5.02 -0.94 -15.34
N ILE A 127 5.31 -0.52 -16.58
CA ILE A 127 4.37 0.24 -17.41
C ILE A 127 3.24 -0.68 -17.84
N ARG A 128 3.56 -1.88 -18.32
CA ARG A 128 2.58 -2.91 -18.71
C ARG A 128 1.69 -3.33 -17.56
N TYR A 129 2.25 -3.52 -16.36
CA TYR A 129 1.48 -3.90 -15.18
C TYR A 129 0.52 -2.80 -14.73
N LYS A 130 0.93 -1.53 -14.81
CA LYS A 130 0.03 -0.39 -14.59
C LYS A 130 -1.12 -0.38 -15.60
N GLU A 131 -0.87 -0.77 -16.84
CA GLU A 131 -1.93 -0.88 -17.83
C GLU A 131 -2.93 -1.99 -17.48
N CYS A 132 -2.44 -3.14 -17.00
CA CYS A 132 -3.31 -4.20 -16.47
C CYS A 132 -4.24 -3.67 -15.37
N ILE A 133 -3.70 -2.88 -14.42
CA ILE A 133 -4.48 -2.27 -13.34
C ILE A 133 -5.51 -1.28 -13.90
N ASN A 134 -5.14 -0.44 -14.87
CA ASN A 134 -6.06 0.52 -15.49
C ASN A 134 -7.22 -0.19 -16.22
N ILE A 135 -6.92 -1.23 -17.00
CA ILE A 135 -7.92 -2.06 -17.68
C ILE A 135 -8.86 -2.68 -16.65
N PHE A 136 -8.31 -3.25 -15.57
CA PHE A 136 -9.10 -3.80 -14.48
C PHE A 136 -10.02 -2.76 -13.85
N LEU A 137 -9.52 -1.57 -13.52
CA LEU A 137 -10.31 -0.52 -12.89
C LEU A 137 -11.49 -0.09 -13.77
N LYS A 138 -11.30 0.03 -15.09
CA LYS A 138 -12.39 0.34 -16.04
C LYS A 138 -13.48 -0.75 -16.04
N LYS A 139 -13.07 -2.02 -16.12
CA LYS A 139 -14.00 -3.16 -16.09
C LYS A 139 -14.69 -3.29 -14.73
N TYR A 140 -13.95 -3.08 -13.65
CA TYR A 140 -14.41 -3.21 -12.28
C TYR A 140 -15.41 -2.12 -11.90
N GLU A 141 -15.19 -0.88 -12.33
CA GLU A 141 -16.14 0.20 -12.15
C GLU A 141 -17.51 -0.13 -12.77
N LEU A 142 -17.53 -0.64 -14.00
CA LEU A 142 -18.76 -1.09 -14.68
C LEU A 142 -19.46 -2.22 -13.92
N PHE A 143 -18.69 -3.15 -13.36
CA PHE A 143 -19.20 -4.24 -12.54
C PHE A 143 -19.87 -3.74 -11.26
N LEU A 144 -19.28 -2.73 -10.59
CA LEU A 144 -19.80 -2.18 -9.33
C LEU A 144 -21.08 -1.35 -9.49
N ARG A 145 -21.42 -0.89 -10.70
CA ARG A 145 -22.61 -0.07 -10.94
C ARG A 145 -23.89 -0.85 -10.58
N PRO A 146 -24.75 -0.31 -9.71
CA PRO A 146 -26.07 -0.89 -9.47
C PRO A 146 -26.90 -0.95 -10.76
N GLU A 147 -27.79 -1.94 -10.88
CA GLU A 147 -28.60 -2.16 -12.10
C GLU A 147 -29.33 -0.91 -12.59
N LYS A 148 -29.97 -0.17 -11.66
CA LYS A 148 -30.66 1.09 -11.97
C LYS A 148 -29.76 2.19 -12.56
N HIS A 149 -28.45 2.09 -12.40
CA HIS A 149 -27.45 3.06 -12.85
C HIS A 149 -26.47 2.48 -13.88
N LYS A 150 -26.78 1.32 -14.50
CA LYS A 150 -25.83 0.60 -15.37
C LYS A 150 -25.37 1.42 -16.58
N ARG A 151 -26.25 2.28 -17.10
CA ARG A 151 -26.00 3.16 -18.26
C ARG A 151 -25.35 4.50 -17.89
N GLU A 152 -25.28 4.84 -16.61
CA GLU A 152 -24.70 6.10 -16.16
C GLU A 152 -23.18 6.06 -16.19
N LYS A 153 -22.56 7.20 -16.49
CA LYS A 153 -21.10 7.38 -16.39
C LYS A 153 -20.73 7.69 -14.94
N LEU A 154 -20.52 6.63 -14.18
CA LEU A 154 -20.15 6.68 -12.77
C LEU A 154 -18.68 6.33 -12.59
N GLN A 155 -17.91 7.16 -11.89
CA GLN A 155 -16.48 6.95 -11.65
C GLN A 155 -16.19 6.42 -10.25
N LEU A 156 -15.27 5.44 -10.14
CA LEU A 156 -14.75 4.96 -8.85
C LEU A 156 -13.57 5.81 -8.38
N GLY A 157 -13.65 6.32 -7.15
CA GLY A 157 -12.51 6.95 -6.48
C GLY A 157 -11.59 5.89 -5.89
N VAL A 158 -10.34 5.76 -6.37
CA VAL A 158 -9.40 4.72 -5.95
C VAL A 158 -8.08 5.30 -5.45
N TRP A 159 -7.63 4.80 -4.31
CA TRP A 159 -6.26 4.89 -3.83
C TRP A 159 -5.57 3.55 -4.13
N ASP A 160 -4.78 3.50 -5.20
CA ASP A 160 -3.97 2.34 -5.55
C ASP A 160 -2.58 2.48 -4.93
N ASN A 161 -2.07 1.43 -4.30
CA ASN A 161 -0.65 1.36 -3.96
C ASN A 161 -0.08 0.08 -4.52
N LEU A 162 0.82 0.24 -5.48
CA LEU A 162 1.51 -0.87 -6.12
C LEU A 162 2.68 -1.29 -5.23
N HIS A 163 2.57 -2.47 -4.60
CA HIS A 163 3.68 -3.09 -3.89
C HIS A 163 4.33 -4.06 -4.85
N GLU A 164 5.57 -3.76 -5.21
CA GLU A 164 6.38 -4.57 -6.14
C GLU A 164 7.30 -5.54 -5.34
N TRP A 165 7.20 -5.53 -3.99
CA TRP A 165 7.99 -6.33 -3.05
C TRP A 165 7.14 -6.89 -1.91
N GLY A 166 7.60 -7.96 -1.27
CA GLY A 166 6.94 -8.52 -0.10
C GLY A 166 7.30 -7.77 1.19
N SER A 167 6.31 -7.53 2.07
CA SER A 167 6.53 -6.83 3.35
C SER A 167 7.62 -7.46 4.25
N ASN A 168 7.72 -8.81 4.23
CA ASN A 168 8.70 -9.56 5.02
C ASN A 168 9.92 -9.99 4.20
N LYS A 169 9.89 -9.78 2.88
CA LYS A 169 10.95 -10.14 1.93
C LYS A 169 11.06 -9.02 0.90
N PRO A 170 11.54 -7.83 1.30
CA PRO A 170 11.47 -6.63 0.46
C PRO A 170 12.43 -6.67 -0.74
N PHE A 171 13.30 -7.67 -0.81
CA PHE A 171 14.24 -7.89 -1.91
C PHE A 171 13.77 -8.95 -2.91
N ASN A 172 12.57 -9.51 -2.72
CA ASN A 172 11.98 -10.48 -3.65
C ASN A 172 10.84 -9.80 -4.42
N PRO A 173 10.84 -9.83 -5.77
CA PRO A 173 9.75 -9.28 -6.56
C PRO A 173 8.41 -9.89 -6.19
N HIS A 174 7.41 -9.09 -5.84
CA HIS A 174 6.11 -9.61 -5.44
C HIS A 174 5.04 -8.58 -5.76
N GLU A 175 4.50 -8.68 -6.97
CA GLU A 175 3.52 -7.75 -7.50
C GLU A 175 2.13 -8.01 -6.90
N HIS A 176 1.63 -7.07 -6.11
CA HIS A 176 0.29 -7.12 -5.52
C HIS A 176 -0.27 -5.72 -5.22
N PRO A 177 -0.93 -5.05 -6.18
CA PRO A 177 -1.54 -3.77 -5.94
C PRO A 177 -2.64 -3.86 -4.87
N HIS A 178 -2.57 -2.95 -3.92
CA HIS A 178 -3.62 -2.67 -2.96
C HIS A 178 -4.52 -1.57 -3.50
N LEU A 179 -5.73 -1.91 -3.93
CA LEU A 179 -6.74 -0.96 -4.37
C LEU A 179 -7.67 -0.63 -3.20
N LEU A 180 -7.67 0.60 -2.72
CA LEU A 180 -8.59 1.05 -1.67
C LEU A 180 -9.57 2.06 -2.22
N TYR A 181 -10.84 1.85 -1.93
CA TYR A 181 -11.90 2.70 -2.47
C TYR A 181 -13.11 2.68 -1.53
N PRO A 182 -13.83 3.81 -1.40
CA PRO A 182 -15.08 3.83 -0.67
C PRO A 182 -16.18 3.10 -1.46
N ASN A 183 -17.23 2.64 -0.79
CA ASN A 183 -18.36 1.96 -1.44
C ASN A 183 -19.32 2.90 -2.21
N VAL A 184 -18.76 3.87 -2.92
CA VAL A 184 -19.47 4.86 -3.74
C VAL A 184 -18.80 5.05 -5.10
N LEU A 185 -19.63 5.35 -6.08
CA LEU A 185 -19.24 5.88 -7.38
C LEU A 185 -19.77 7.30 -7.50
N TYR A 186 -19.14 8.14 -8.31
CA TYR A 186 -19.54 9.53 -8.50
C TYR A 186 -19.99 9.80 -9.94
N SER A 187 -21.15 10.43 -10.10
CA SER A 187 -21.60 10.99 -11.36
C SER A 187 -21.13 12.45 -11.44
N TYR A 188 -20.27 12.77 -12.42
CA TYR A 188 -19.92 14.17 -12.70
C TYR A 188 -21.08 14.93 -13.34
N ALA A 189 -21.92 14.24 -14.12
CA ALA A 189 -23.08 14.83 -14.77
C ALA A 189 -24.12 15.29 -13.73
N ASP A 190 -24.37 14.44 -12.72
CA ASP A 190 -25.40 14.68 -11.71
C ASP A 190 -24.84 15.27 -10.40
N GLN A 191 -23.52 15.36 -10.28
CA GLN A 191 -22.77 15.75 -9.08
C GLN A 191 -23.21 14.96 -7.83
N LYS A 192 -23.40 13.65 -7.99
CA LYS A 192 -23.97 12.78 -6.95
C LYS A 192 -23.15 11.53 -6.73
N PHE A 193 -23.15 11.07 -5.48
CA PHE A 193 -22.58 9.77 -5.11
C PHE A 193 -23.65 8.68 -5.17
N THR A 194 -23.36 7.62 -5.91
CA THR A 194 -24.15 6.39 -6.01
C THR A 194 -23.47 5.30 -5.20
N ARG A 195 -24.16 4.74 -4.21
CA ARG A 195 -23.64 3.64 -3.39
C ARG A 195 -23.79 2.30 -4.10
N PHE A 196 -22.82 1.42 -3.88
CA PHE A 196 -22.92 -0.01 -4.24
C PHE A 196 -22.79 -0.90 -2.99
N GLN A 197 -23.20 -2.16 -3.12
CA GLN A 197 -23.13 -3.15 -2.04
C GLN A 197 -21.66 -3.52 -1.76
N PRO A 198 -21.14 -3.32 -0.53
CA PRO A 198 -19.74 -3.57 -0.23
C PRO A 198 -19.40 -5.06 -0.02
N PHE A 199 -20.41 -5.94 0.02
CA PHE A 199 -20.24 -7.37 0.27
C PHE A 199 -20.43 -8.16 -1.02
N PHE A 200 -19.38 -8.84 -1.46
CA PHE A 200 -19.41 -9.65 -2.67
C PHE A 200 -19.77 -11.10 -2.35
N SER A 201 -20.77 -11.64 -3.06
CA SER A 201 -21.10 -13.06 -3.04
C SER A 201 -19.96 -13.92 -3.64
N PRO A 202 -19.96 -15.24 -3.43
CA PRO A 202 -19.00 -16.14 -4.08
C PRO A 202 -18.95 -15.97 -5.62
N ASP A 203 -20.11 -15.82 -6.27
CA ASP A 203 -20.18 -15.60 -7.72
C ASP A 203 -19.60 -14.25 -8.13
N GLN A 204 -19.87 -13.21 -7.34
CA GLN A 204 -19.26 -11.89 -7.56
C GLN A 204 -17.74 -11.94 -7.40
N ASN A 205 -17.22 -12.64 -6.37
CA ASN A 205 -15.78 -12.83 -6.20
C ASN A 205 -15.16 -13.60 -7.38
N LYS A 206 -15.85 -14.63 -7.89
CA LYS A 206 -15.43 -15.33 -9.12
C LYS A 206 -15.38 -14.37 -10.31
N LYS A 207 -16.40 -13.52 -10.49
CA LYS A 207 -16.41 -12.54 -11.57
C LYS A 207 -15.27 -11.53 -11.45
N ILE A 208 -14.95 -11.07 -10.24
CA ILE A 208 -13.81 -10.14 -10.02
C ILE A 208 -12.48 -10.82 -10.40
N LYS A 209 -12.28 -12.09 -10.04
CA LYS A 209 -11.11 -12.88 -10.46
C LYS A 209 -11.04 -12.98 -12.00
N GLU A 210 -12.17 -13.20 -12.67
CA GLU A 210 -12.24 -13.22 -14.13
C GLU A 210 -11.87 -11.87 -14.74
N LEU A 211 -12.42 -10.76 -14.23
CA LEU A 211 -12.07 -9.42 -14.69
C LEU A 211 -10.57 -9.14 -14.54
N TRP A 212 -9.97 -9.58 -13.42
CA TRP A 212 -8.53 -9.44 -13.22
C TRP A 212 -7.73 -10.26 -14.22
N ARG A 213 -8.10 -11.53 -14.43
CA ARG A 213 -7.50 -12.40 -15.43
C ARG A 213 -7.55 -11.79 -16.83
N GLU A 214 -8.73 -11.35 -17.26
CA GLU A 214 -8.92 -10.69 -18.56
C GLU A 214 -8.03 -9.45 -18.70
N SER A 215 -7.86 -8.68 -17.63
CA SER A 215 -7.03 -7.48 -17.64
C SER A 215 -5.54 -7.79 -17.73
N LEU A 216 -5.09 -8.89 -17.12
CA LEU A 216 -3.71 -9.39 -17.27
C LEU A 216 -3.45 -9.93 -18.68
N ILE A 217 -4.40 -10.69 -19.24
CA ILE A 217 -4.30 -11.22 -20.61
C ILE A 217 -4.15 -10.07 -21.61
N GLU A 218 -4.99 -9.04 -21.48
CA GLU A 218 -5.00 -7.88 -22.36
C GLU A 218 -3.76 -6.99 -22.14
N GLY A 219 -3.43 -6.64 -20.89
CA GLY A 219 -2.35 -5.70 -20.61
C GLY A 219 -0.93 -6.28 -20.78
N LEU A 220 -0.76 -7.59 -20.67
CA LEU A 220 0.52 -8.28 -20.92
C LEU A 220 0.61 -8.91 -22.31
N ASP A 221 -0.43 -8.78 -23.13
CA ASP A 221 -0.52 -9.39 -24.46
C ASP A 221 -0.21 -10.90 -24.46
N LEU A 222 -0.86 -11.65 -23.56
CA LEU A 222 -0.52 -13.07 -23.31
C LEU A 222 -0.84 -14.00 -24.49
N HIS A 223 -1.58 -13.53 -25.48
CA HIS A 223 -1.82 -14.28 -26.72
C HIS A 223 -0.63 -14.22 -27.67
N ASN A 224 0.23 -13.21 -27.53
CA ASN A 224 1.44 -13.07 -28.29
C ASN A 224 2.57 -13.91 -27.67
N THR A 225 2.80 -15.09 -28.25
CA THR A 225 3.83 -16.03 -27.80
C THR A 225 5.26 -15.55 -28.05
N MET A 226 5.46 -14.42 -28.74
CA MET A 226 6.78 -13.81 -28.90
C MET A 226 7.20 -12.97 -27.70
N THR A 227 6.29 -12.73 -26.73
CA THR A 227 6.61 -12.02 -25.49
C THR A 227 7.24 -12.95 -24.46
N ILE A 228 8.04 -12.40 -23.54
CA ILE A 228 8.61 -13.15 -22.40
C ILE A 228 7.55 -13.80 -21.49
N TYR A 229 6.29 -13.34 -21.60
CA TYR A 229 5.15 -13.85 -20.83
C TYR A 229 4.46 -15.03 -21.51
N GLY A 230 4.64 -15.18 -22.82
CA GLY A 230 3.92 -16.15 -23.66
C GLY A 230 4.10 -17.59 -23.20
N ASP A 231 5.32 -17.95 -22.80
CA ASP A 231 5.67 -19.30 -22.31
C ASP A 231 4.95 -19.67 -21.00
N TYR A 232 4.56 -18.65 -20.22
CA TYR A 232 3.94 -18.82 -18.91
C TYR A 232 2.46 -18.47 -18.89
N LYS A 233 1.85 -18.13 -20.03
CA LYS A 233 0.47 -17.62 -20.13
C LYS A 233 -0.57 -18.50 -19.41
N ASN A 234 -0.38 -19.82 -19.42
CA ASN A 234 -1.31 -20.76 -18.81
C ASN A 234 -1.40 -20.59 -17.28
N LEU A 235 -0.37 -20.04 -16.62
CA LEU A 235 -0.43 -19.71 -15.18
C LEU A 235 -1.45 -18.59 -14.87
N ILE A 236 -1.79 -17.77 -15.87
CA ILE A 236 -2.82 -16.73 -15.75
C ILE A 236 -4.15 -17.23 -16.32
N ILE A 237 -4.13 -17.82 -17.53
CA ILE A 237 -5.33 -18.24 -18.25
C ILE A 237 -6.05 -19.36 -17.49
N ASP A 238 -5.32 -20.41 -17.12
CA ASP A 238 -5.88 -21.60 -16.49
C ASP A 238 -5.60 -21.65 -14.98
N GLY A 239 -4.58 -20.90 -14.53
CA GLY A 239 -4.16 -20.87 -13.14
C GLY A 239 -5.12 -20.13 -12.20
N GLU A 240 -4.95 -20.42 -10.90
CA GLU A 240 -5.68 -19.72 -9.85
C GLU A 240 -5.05 -18.36 -9.54
N LEU A 241 -5.86 -17.30 -9.65
CA LEU A 241 -5.49 -15.96 -9.20
C LEU A 241 -6.01 -15.70 -7.79
N ASN A 242 -5.13 -15.11 -6.98
CA ASN A 242 -5.46 -14.74 -5.62
C ASN A 242 -5.94 -13.29 -5.57
N VAL A 243 -7.25 -13.13 -5.38
CA VAL A 243 -7.91 -11.84 -5.19
C VAL A 243 -8.54 -11.82 -3.80
N ASN A 244 -8.06 -10.93 -2.95
CA ASN A 244 -8.53 -10.80 -1.58
C ASN A 244 -9.30 -9.50 -1.38
N HIS A 245 -10.45 -9.60 -0.71
CA HIS A 245 -11.27 -8.46 -0.35
C HIS A 245 -11.32 -8.28 1.17
N LYS A 246 -11.14 -7.04 1.63
CA LYS A 246 -11.40 -6.62 3.00
C LYS A 246 -12.31 -5.40 2.97
N TYR A 247 -13.16 -5.26 3.97
CA TYR A 247 -13.98 -4.07 4.16
C TYR A 247 -13.80 -3.56 5.58
N ALA A 248 -13.82 -2.24 5.73
CA ALA A 248 -13.70 -1.54 7.00
C ALA A 248 -14.85 -0.55 7.14
N LYS A 249 -15.69 -0.79 8.15
CA LYS A 249 -16.82 0.10 8.48
C LYS A 249 -16.42 1.07 9.57
N GLU A 250 -15.68 0.58 10.57
CA GLU A 250 -15.34 1.35 11.73
C GLU A 250 -14.09 2.19 11.50
N LYS A 251 -14.05 3.35 12.14
CA LYS A 251 -13.02 4.37 11.86
C LYS A 251 -11.59 3.88 12.11
N HIS A 252 -11.39 3.08 13.15
CA HIS A 252 -10.08 2.53 13.46
C HIS A 252 -9.62 1.50 12.41
N GLU A 253 -10.54 0.70 11.86
CA GLU A 253 -10.27 -0.25 10.77
C GLU A 253 -9.91 0.49 9.49
N GLN A 254 -10.68 1.53 9.14
CA GLN A 254 -10.41 2.38 7.96
C GLN A 254 -9.03 3.03 8.05
N LEU A 255 -8.69 3.55 9.23
CA LEU A 255 -7.35 4.11 9.49
C LEU A 255 -6.26 3.04 9.37
N HIS A 256 -6.50 1.81 9.80
CA HIS A 256 -5.55 0.71 9.65
C HIS A 256 -5.29 0.40 8.17
N LEU A 257 -6.34 0.21 7.37
CA LEU A 257 -6.22 -0.06 5.93
C LEU A 257 -5.49 1.08 5.20
N LEU A 258 -5.87 2.33 5.46
CA LEU A 258 -5.22 3.48 4.84
C LEU A 258 -3.74 3.58 5.24
N LYS A 259 -3.39 3.34 6.50
CA LYS A 259 -1.97 3.35 6.94
C LYS A 259 -1.16 2.27 6.23
N TYR A 260 -1.70 1.06 6.15
CA TYR A 260 -1.06 -0.05 5.46
C TYR A 260 -0.81 0.28 3.98
N ALA A 261 -1.82 0.85 3.32
CA ALA A 261 -1.75 1.23 1.92
C ALA A 261 -0.94 2.49 1.62
N ARG A 262 -0.56 3.28 2.62
CA ARG A 262 0.30 4.47 2.44
C ARG A 262 1.69 4.26 3.00
N ARG A 263 2.01 3.04 3.42
CA ARG A 263 3.29 2.69 4.01
C ARG A 263 4.40 2.81 2.97
N SER A 264 5.55 3.28 3.42
CA SER A 264 6.74 3.41 2.59
C SER A 264 7.51 2.10 2.50
N TRP A 265 8.14 1.84 1.34
CA TRP A 265 9.12 0.75 1.21
C TRP A 265 10.24 0.82 2.26
N LEU A 266 10.71 2.03 2.60
CA LEU A 266 11.68 2.27 3.68
C LEU A 266 11.22 1.66 5.02
N CYS A 267 9.91 1.68 5.30
CA CYS A 267 9.37 1.06 6.50
C CYS A 267 9.51 -0.48 6.45
N ASP A 268 9.34 -1.10 5.28
CA ASP A 268 9.43 -2.55 5.12
C ASP A 268 10.89 -3.01 5.12
N VAL A 269 11.78 -2.29 4.43
CA VAL A 269 13.23 -2.55 4.46
C VAL A 269 13.79 -2.33 5.86
N GLY A 270 13.40 -1.25 6.53
CA GLY A 270 13.79 -1.00 7.93
C GLY A 270 13.34 -2.10 8.87
N LYS A 271 12.06 -2.52 8.78
CA LYS A 271 11.54 -3.65 9.56
C LYS A 271 12.23 -4.96 9.26
N TYR A 272 12.55 -5.23 7.99
CA TYR A 272 13.24 -6.45 7.58
C TYR A 272 14.59 -6.57 8.30
N PHE A 273 15.44 -5.54 8.21
CA PHE A 273 16.73 -5.60 8.88
C PHE A 273 16.64 -5.54 10.40
N MET A 274 15.62 -4.88 10.95
CA MET A 274 15.38 -4.89 12.40
C MET A 274 14.96 -6.26 12.93
N ASN A 275 14.14 -6.99 12.19
CA ASN A 275 13.69 -8.33 12.57
C ASN A 275 14.79 -9.39 12.40
N CYS A 276 15.86 -9.06 11.68
CA CYS A 276 17.04 -9.90 11.48
C CYS A 276 18.23 -9.38 12.29
N ASN A 277 18.01 -8.96 13.54
CA ASN A 277 19.03 -8.35 14.39
C ASN A 277 19.49 -9.30 15.51
N GLU A 278 19.49 -10.61 15.26
CA GLU A 278 20.11 -11.61 16.15
C GLU A 278 21.57 -11.85 15.74
N ASP A 279 22.44 -12.31 16.65
CA ASP A 279 23.89 -12.48 16.40
C ASP A 279 24.21 -13.36 15.18
N ASN A 280 23.33 -14.32 14.83
CA ASN A 280 23.45 -15.17 13.65
C ASN A 280 23.18 -14.45 12.31
N ASP A 281 22.48 -13.31 12.33
CA ASP A 281 22.09 -12.59 11.13
C ASP A 281 23.20 -11.70 10.56
N HIS A 282 24.20 -11.32 11.37
CA HIS A 282 25.38 -10.60 10.86
C HIS A 282 26.16 -11.43 9.82
N VAL A 283 26.35 -12.73 10.08
CA VAL A 283 26.99 -13.66 9.15
C VAL A 283 26.14 -13.82 7.88
N ARG A 284 24.82 -13.96 8.05
CA ARG A 284 23.88 -14.05 6.93
C ARG A 284 23.93 -12.81 6.04
N PHE A 285 23.89 -11.61 6.61
CA PHE A 285 23.96 -10.38 5.83
C PHE A 285 25.30 -10.21 5.15
N ALA A 286 26.41 -10.61 5.78
CA ALA A 286 27.71 -10.61 5.12
C ALA A 286 27.74 -11.54 3.90
N LEU A 287 27.17 -12.75 4.01
CA LEU A 287 27.14 -13.73 2.91
C LEU A 287 26.26 -13.28 1.74
N TYR A 288 25.09 -12.69 2.02
CA TYR A 288 24.12 -12.30 0.99
C TYR A 288 24.18 -10.81 0.62
N TRP A 289 25.14 -10.03 1.13
CA TRP A 289 25.20 -8.57 0.95
C TRP A 289 25.16 -8.15 -0.52
N ASN A 290 25.99 -8.80 -1.34
CA ASN A 290 26.09 -8.47 -2.76
C ASN A 290 24.76 -8.73 -3.49
N TRP A 291 24.09 -9.83 -3.16
CA TRP A 291 22.77 -10.13 -3.72
C TRP A 291 21.73 -9.10 -3.29
N ILE A 292 21.67 -8.74 -1.99
CA ILE A 292 20.74 -7.72 -1.47
C ILE A 292 20.96 -6.38 -2.18
N LYS A 293 22.21 -5.94 -2.33
CA LYS A 293 22.55 -4.69 -3.04
C LYS A 293 22.12 -4.73 -4.48
N GLN A 294 22.38 -5.83 -5.18
CA GLN A 294 22.01 -5.99 -6.58
C GLN A 294 20.50 -5.91 -6.75
N GLN A 295 19.74 -6.63 -5.91
CA GLN A 295 18.28 -6.57 -5.93
C GLN A 295 17.79 -5.14 -5.65
N PHE A 296 18.34 -4.50 -4.62
CA PHE A 296 17.94 -3.15 -4.25
C PHE A 296 18.20 -2.11 -5.37
N ARG A 297 19.35 -2.19 -6.04
CA ARG A 297 19.65 -1.34 -7.20
C ARG A 297 18.69 -1.58 -8.36
N LYS A 298 18.36 -2.85 -8.65
CA LYS A 298 17.32 -3.15 -9.64
C LYS A 298 15.96 -2.54 -9.26
N PHE A 299 15.56 -2.61 -7.99
CA PHE A 299 14.33 -1.95 -7.52
C PHE A 299 14.39 -0.43 -7.67
N GLU A 300 15.55 0.19 -7.49
CA GLU A 300 15.77 1.61 -7.73
C GLU A 300 15.64 1.95 -9.22
N GLU A 301 16.36 1.23 -10.09
CA GLU A 301 16.39 1.44 -11.54
C GLU A 301 14.99 1.32 -12.17
N HIS A 302 14.18 0.37 -11.71
CA HIS A 302 12.79 0.21 -12.15
C HIS A 302 11.81 1.18 -11.45
N GLY A 303 12.30 2.09 -10.61
CA GLY A 303 11.49 3.07 -9.89
C GLY A 303 10.51 2.44 -8.88
N CYS A 304 10.78 1.20 -8.44
CA CYS A 304 9.96 0.46 -7.48
C CYS A 304 10.01 1.10 -6.09
N ILE A 305 11.13 1.74 -5.76
CA ILE A 305 11.31 2.46 -4.50
C ILE A 305 10.54 3.79 -4.43
N GLU A 306 9.60 4.04 -5.34
CA GLU A 306 8.70 5.18 -5.23
C GLU A 306 7.39 4.77 -4.57
N ASN A 307 7.01 5.44 -3.48
CA ASN A 307 5.66 5.31 -2.95
C ASN A 307 4.67 5.98 -3.90
N ARG A 308 4.20 5.23 -4.90
CA ARG A 308 3.14 5.70 -5.79
C ARG A 308 1.81 5.27 -5.21
N THR A 309 1.23 6.16 -4.41
CA THR A 309 -0.22 6.13 -4.31
C THR A 309 -0.81 7.06 -5.34
N ARG A 310 -1.50 6.53 -6.35
CA ARG A 310 -2.30 7.38 -7.22
C ARG A 310 -3.66 7.54 -6.57
N VAL A 311 -4.25 8.69 -6.83
CA VAL A 311 -5.63 8.96 -6.47
C VAL A 311 -6.34 9.10 -7.80
N HIS A 312 -7.04 8.05 -8.19
CA HIS A 312 -8.03 8.15 -9.24
C HIS A 312 -9.23 8.85 -8.58
N GLY A 313 -9.36 10.15 -8.84
CA GLY A 313 -10.17 11.05 -8.02
C GLY A 313 -11.64 11.19 -8.46
N PHE A 314 -12.37 11.82 -7.54
CA PHE A 314 -13.65 12.52 -7.73
C PHE A 314 -13.41 14.01 -8.00
#